data_AF-M5IT91-F1
#
_entry.id   AF-M5IT91-F1
#
_cell.length_a   1.000
_cell.length_b   1.000
_cell.length_c   1.000
_cell.angle_alpha   90.00
_cell.angle_beta   90.00
_cell.angle_gamma   90.00
#
_symmetry.space_group_name_H-M   'P 1'
#
loop_
_entity.id
_entity.type
_entity.pdbx_description
1 polymer ?
#
loop_
_entity_poly.entity_id
_entity_poly.type
_entity_poly.pdbx_seq_one_letter_code
_entity_poly.pdbx_strand_id
1 'polypeptide(L)'
;MTKEQKDQQKIIEVQTAFKNNVIQAASIYPFLIKKKQITESQRDDLFNKINFLDAFITNHDQDYDLMQSILQTITDYAFFSMPNTSRKKTDMDYELDEIKSFLDTLKNMDKWLNGAGRPMSETIPQAIKDLQTFFSRVADEYKIPTIAQAGKNFVDTLFGLLVSAPQNKQNTISKTDLLKEIQALKVTIRTLHNPTFKKIRKKQNPK
;
A
#
# COMPACT_ATOMS: atom_id res chain seq x y z
N MET A 1 5.27 -39.05 -20.40
CA MET A 1 5.00 -38.25 -19.19
C MET A 1 4.00 -38.98 -18.32
N THR A 2 4.33 -39.19 -17.05
CA THR A 2 3.41 -39.75 -16.04
C THR A 2 2.38 -38.70 -15.60
N LYS A 3 1.32 -39.11 -14.89
CA LYS A 3 0.31 -38.21 -14.31
C LYS A 3 0.96 -37.21 -13.35
N GLU A 4 1.84 -37.70 -12.47
CA GLU A 4 2.59 -36.87 -11.52
C GLU A 4 3.44 -35.80 -12.21
N GLN A 5 4.08 -36.12 -13.33
CA GLN A 5 4.87 -35.14 -14.10
C GLN A 5 4.00 -34.02 -14.70
N LYS A 6 2.78 -34.35 -15.15
CA LYS A 6 1.83 -33.35 -15.69
C LYS A 6 1.30 -32.43 -14.59
N ASP A 7 0.99 -32.98 -13.42
CA ASP A 7 0.48 -32.22 -12.28
C ASP A 7 1.57 -31.26 -11.74
N GLN A 8 2.82 -31.72 -11.65
CA GLN A 8 3.95 -30.87 -11.27
C GLN A 8 4.21 -29.74 -12.27
N GLN A 9 4.12 -30.02 -13.58
CA GLN A 9 4.29 -28.99 -14.60
C GLN A 9 3.24 -27.88 -14.48
N LYS A 10 1.96 -28.24 -14.24
CA LYS A 10 0.88 -27.28 -14.06
C LYS A 10 1.09 -26.39 -12.84
N ILE A 11 1.59 -26.95 -11.73
CA ILE A 11 1.91 -26.19 -10.52
C ILE A 11 2.99 -25.12 -10.81
N ILE A 12 4.05 -25.50 -11.53
CA ILE A 12 5.14 -24.58 -11.90
C ILE A 12 4.62 -23.42 -12.77
N GLU A 13 3.72 -23.72 -13.71
CA GLU A 13 3.11 -22.71 -14.58
C GLU A 13 2.28 -21.70 -13.78
N VAL A 14 1.43 -22.16 -12.86
CA VAL A 14 0.60 -21.29 -12.00
C VAL A 14 1.46 -20.43 -11.06
N GLN A 15 2.49 -21.01 -10.44
CA GLN A 15 3.44 -20.27 -9.59
C GLN A 15 4.15 -19.16 -10.37
N THR A 16 4.65 -19.50 -11.56
CA THR A 16 5.33 -18.54 -12.42
C THR A 16 4.39 -17.40 -12.82
N ALA A 17 3.16 -17.72 -13.21
CA ALA A 17 2.14 -16.73 -13.55
C ALA A 17 1.82 -15.80 -12.36
N PHE A 18 1.64 -16.36 -11.16
CA PHE A 18 1.38 -15.59 -9.95
C PHE A 18 2.52 -14.62 -9.62
N LYS A 19 3.78 -15.09 -9.58
CA LYS A 19 4.93 -14.22 -9.35
C LYS A 19 5.00 -13.09 -10.35
N ASN A 20 4.79 -13.41 -11.62
CA ASN A 20 4.77 -12.41 -12.68
C ASN A 20 3.65 -11.40 -12.47
N ASN A 21 2.47 -11.83 -12.03
CA ASN A 21 1.35 -10.94 -11.70
C ASN A 21 1.64 -10.07 -10.47
N VAL A 22 2.32 -10.60 -9.45
CA VAL A 22 2.75 -9.81 -8.27
C VAL A 22 3.79 -8.77 -8.68
N ILE A 23 4.77 -9.17 -9.49
CA ILE A 23 5.78 -8.26 -10.06
C ILE A 23 5.11 -7.18 -10.87
N GLN A 24 4.14 -7.57 -11.72
CA GLN A 24 3.30 -6.64 -12.46
C GLN A 24 2.56 -5.72 -11.50
N ALA A 25 1.78 -6.19 -10.53
CA ALA A 25 1.06 -5.37 -9.56
C ALA A 25 1.96 -4.35 -8.83
N ALA A 26 3.11 -4.82 -8.32
CA ALA A 26 4.11 -3.99 -7.65
C ALA A 26 4.82 -3.00 -8.59
N SER A 27 4.84 -3.28 -9.90
CA SER A 27 5.47 -2.43 -10.91
C SER A 27 4.48 -1.59 -11.72
N ILE A 28 3.21 -1.94 -11.87
CA ILE A 28 2.27 -1.40 -12.88
C ILE A 28 1.97 0.08 -12.67
N TYR A 29 1.91 0.56 -11.43
CA TYR A 29 1.46 1.94 -11.21
C TYR A 29 2.41 3.05 -11.71
N PRO A 30 3.75 2.95 -11.60
CA PRO A 30 4.67 3.86 -12.30
C PRO A 30 4.64 3.71 -13.82
N PHE A 31 4.12 2.59 -14.37
CA PHE A 31 4.00 2.37 -15.82
C PHE A 31 2.75 3.05 -16.40
N LEU A 32 1.64 3.11 -15.64
CA LEU A 32 0.41 3.78 -16.07
C LEU A 32 0.57 5.31 -16.19
N ILE A 33 1.53 5.92 -15.49
CA ILE A 33 1.64 7.39 -15.41
C ILE A 33 2.95 7.95 -16.00
N LYS A 34 4.06 7.20 -16.05
CA LYS A 34 5.37 7.74 -16.48
C LYS A 34 6.20 6.89 -17.46
N LYS A 35 5.69 5.75 -17.98
CA LYS A 35 6.41 4.84 -18.91
C LYS A 35 7.86 4.50 -18.47
N LYS A 36 8.14 4.48 -17.16
CA LYS A 36 9.51 4.25 -16.67
C LYS A 36 9.72 2.76 -16.42
N GLN A 37 10.58 2.13 -17.20
CA GLN A 37 10.91 0.71 -17.03
C GLN A 37 11.71 0.50 -15.74
N ILE A 38 11.38 -0.54 -14.97
CA ILE A 38 12.25 -1.04 -13.90
C ILE A 38 13.48 -1.70 -14.51
N THR A 39 14.64 -1.52 -13.89
CA THR A 39 15.87 -2.21 -14.30
C THR A 39 15.76 -3.72 -14.00
N GLU A 40 16.54 -4.55 -14.71
CA GLU A 40 16.63 -6.00 -14.44
C GLU A 40 16.97 -6.27 -12.98
N SER A 41 17.98 -5.59 -12.43
CA SER A 41 18.33 -5.70 -10.99
C SER A 41 17.18 -5.38 -10.02
N GLN A 42 16.26 -4.47 -10.37
CA GLN A 42 15.08 -4.19 -9.55
C GLN A 42 14.02 -5.28 -9.68
N ARG A 43 13.86 -5.83 -10.88
CA ARG A 43 12.98 -6.97 -11.12
C ARG A 43 13.47 -8.21 -10.39
N ASP A 44 14.77 -8.48 -10.44
CA ASP A 44 15.39 -9.64 -9.80
C ASP A 44 15.31 -9.55 -8.27
N ASP A 45 15.58 -8.36 -7.69
CA ASP A 45 15.39 -8.15 -6.25
C ASP A 45 13.94 -8.39 -5.81
N LEU A 46 12.97 -7.87 -6.58
CA LEU A 46 11.56 -8.09 -6.33
C LEU A 46 11.16 -9.57 -6.46
N PHE A 47 11.64 -10.26 -7.50
CA PHE A 47 11.41 -11.69 -7.69
C PHE A 47 11.96 -12.49 -6.51
N ASN A 48 13.19 -12.19 -6.09
CA ASN A 48 13.82 -12.83 -4.93
C ASN A 48 13.04 -12.58 -3.64
N LYS A 49 12.48 -11.38 -3.47
CA LYS A 49 11.62 -11.03 -2.33
C LYS A 49 10.22 -11.61 -2.43
N ILE A 50 9.76 -12.06 -3.59
CA ILE A 50 8.45 -12.72 -3.75
C ILE A 50 8.56 -14.24 -3.55
N ASN A 51 9.77 -14.81 -3.67
CA ASN A 51 10.00 -16.24 -3.46
C ASN A 51 9.59 -16.76 -2.07
N PHE A 52 9.42 -15.90 -1.05
CA PHE A 52 8.82 -16.37 0.19
C PHE A 52 7.33 -16.71 0.03
N LEU A 53 6.57 -16.05 -0.84
CA LEU A 53 5.16 -16.38 -1.07
C LEU A 53 4.99 -17.82 -1.58
N ASP A 54 5.93 -18.30 -2.40
CA ASP A 54 5.97 -19.70 -2.85
C ASP A 54 6.17 -20.71 -1.73
N ALA A 55 6.95 -20.34 -0.69
CA ALA A 55 7.15 -21.20 0.46
C ALA A 55 5.85 -21.35 1.28
N PHE A 56 4.93 -20.39 1.16
CA PHE A 56 3.69 -20.29 1.93
C PHE A 56 2.45 -20.82 1.20
N ILE A 57 2.35 -20.64 -0.12
CA ILE A 57 1.19 -21.07 -0.90
C ILE A 57 1.48 -22.48 -1.42
N THR A 58 0.92 -23.51 -0.80
CA THR A 58 1.33 -24.89 -1.10
C THR A 58 0.49 -25.53 -2.19
N ASN A 59 -0.76 -25.08 -2.39
CA ASN A 59 -1.68 -25.61 -3.39
C ASN A 59 -2.40 -24.49 -4.15
N HIS A 60 -1.70 -23.93 -5.13
CA HIS A 60 -2.11 -22.71 -5.84
C HIS A 60 -3.41 -22.86 -6.65
N ASP A 61 -3.80 -24.08 -7.03
CA ASP A 61 -5.10 -24.34 -7.70
C ASP A 61 -6.29 -24.25 -6.70
N GLN A 62 -6.06 -24.52 -5.40
CA GLN A 62 -7.09 -24.43 -4.35
C GLN A 62 -7.06 -23.09 -3.62
N ASP A 63 -5.92 -22.41 -3.61
CA ASP A 63 -5.69 -21.16 -2.89
C ASP A 63 -5.85 -19.91 -3.80
N TYR A 64 -6.65 -20.00 -4.87
CA TYR A 64 -6.84 -18.90 -5.82
C TYR A 64 -7.31 -17.60 -5.14
N ASP A 65 -8.27 -17.68 -4.23
CA ASP A 65 -8.79 -16.51 -3.49
C ASP A 65 -7.73 -15.88 -2.58
N LEU A 66 -6.87 -16.71 -1.98
CA LEU A 66 -5.72 -16.23 -1.19
C LEU A 66 -4.73 -15.51 -2.10
N MET A 67 -4.41 -16.09 -3.26
CA MET A 67 -3.52 -15.46 -4.25
C MET A 67 -4.08 -14.12 -4.74
N GLN A 68 -5.38 -14.04 -5.04
CA GLN A 68 -6.04 -12.79 -5.41
C GLN A 68 -5.99 -11.76 -4.27
N SER A 69 -6.23 -12.17 -3.02
CA SER A 69 -6.16 -11.29 -1.86
C SER A 69 -4.74 -10.74 -1.63
N ILE A 70 -3.72 -11.57 -1.84
CA ILE A 70 -2.30 -11.16 -1.78
C ILE A 70 -1.99 -10.17 -2.90
N LEU A 71 -2.42 -10.46 -4.14
CA LEU A 71 -2.25 -9.57 -5.29
C LEU A 71 -2.89 -8.20 -5.05
N GLN A 72 -4.12 -8.19 -4.53
CA GLN A 72 -4.84 -6.96 -4.20
C GLN A 72 -4.09 -6.14 -3.15
N THR A 73 -3.67 -6.79 -2.05
CA THR A 73 -2.90 -6.12 -0.98
C THR A 73 -1.61 -5.48 -1.50
N ILE A 74 -0.89 -6.17 -2.37
CA ILE A 74 0.35 -5.65 -2.99
C ILE A 74 0.04 -4.51 -3.96
N THR A 75 -1.01 -4.63 -4.76
CA THR A 75 -1.46 -3.60 -5.71
C THR A 75 -1.83 -2.31 -5.00
N ASP A 76 -2.64 -2.41 -3.93
CA ASP A 76 -3.07 -1.27 -3.14
C ASP A 76 -1.88 -0.56 -2.50
N TYR A 77 -0.95 -1.32 -1.91
CA TYR A 77 0.25 -0.72 -1.33
C TYR A 77 1.16 -0.06 -2.38
N ALA A 78 1.35 -0.68 -3.55
CA ALA A 78 2.12 -0.08 -4.64
C ALA A 78 1.47 1.24 -5.11
N PHE A 79 0.14 1.29 -5.18
CA PHE A 79 -0.60 2.50 -5.52
C PHE A 79 -0.41 3.62 -4.47
N PHE A 80 -0.55 3.31 -3.18
CA PHE A 80 -0.42 4.30 -2.11
C PHE A 80 1.02 4.71 -1.80
N SER A 81 2.01 3.85 -2.04
CA SER A 81 3.42 4.12 -1.74
C SER A 81 4.13 4.99 -2.79
N MET A 82 3.44 5.34 -3.87
CA MET A 82 3.95 6.22 -4.92
C MET A 82 4.28 7.61 -4.34
N PRO A 83 5.42 8.24 -4.72
CA PRO A 83 5.72 9.60 -4.32
C PRO A 83 4.54 10.53 -4.65
N ASN A 84 4.22 11.39 -3.70
CA ASN A 84 3.03 12.26 -3.62
C ASN A 84 2.92 13.35 -4.72
N THR A 85 3.37 13.08 -5.94
CA THR A 85 3.40 14.03 -7.07
C THR A 85 2.91 13.45 -8.39
N SER A 86 2.40 12.20 -8.43
CA SER A 86 1.89 11.64 -9.69
C SER A 86 0.68 10.73 -9.62
N ARG A 87 0.13 10.39 -8.45
CA ARG A 87 -1.24 9.82 -8.43
C ARG A 87 -2.18 10.91 -8.94
N LYS A 88 -2.85 10.68 -10.08
CA LYS A 88 -3.99 11.52 -10.47
C LYS A 88 -5.01 11.39 -9.34
N LYS A 89 -5.50 12.54 -8.86
CA LYS A 89 -6.61 12.56 -7.91
C LYS A 89 -7.77 11.77 -8.52
N THR A 90 -8.27 10.84 -7.72
CA THR A 90 -9.55 10.12 -7.90
C THR A 90 -10.68 11.01 -7.40
N ASP A 91 -11.92 10.66 -7.72
CA ASP A 91 -13.10 11.41 -7.27
C ASP A 91 -13.15 11.56 -5.73
N MET A 92 -12.77 10.52 -4.99
CA MET A 92 -12.62 10.58 -3.53
C MET A 92 -11.54 11.57 -3.05
N ASP A 93 -10.46 11.79 -3.81
CA ASP A 93 -9.48 12.82 -3.46
C ASP A 93 -10.06 14.22 -3.62
N TYR A 94 -10.85 14.44 -4.68
CA TYR A 94 -11.50 15.73 -4.95
C TYR A 94 -12.57 16.02 -3.90
N GLU A 95 -13.41 15.04 -3.55
CA GLU A 95 -14.39 15.16 -2.47
C GLU A 95 -13.71 15.50 -1.13
N LEU A 96 -12.61 14.81 -0.80
CA LEU A 96 -11.85 15.11 0.41
C LEU A 96 -11.24 16.52 0.40
N ASP A 97 -10.76 17.00 -0.75
CA ASP A 97 -10.21 18.35 -0.87
C ASP A 97 -11.28 19.43 -0.75
N GLU A 98 -12.49 19.21 -1.26
CA GLU A 98 -13.63 20.10 -1.06
C GLU A 98 -14.02 20.19 0.42
N ILE A 99 -14.10 19.05 1.12
CA ILE A 99 -14.38 19.00 2.57
C ILE A 99 -13.32 19.77 3.36
N LYS A 100 -12.03 19.61 3.02
CA LYS A 100 -10.93 20.36 3.65
C LYS A 100 -11.01 21.85 3.38
N SER A 101 -11.35 22.25 2.14
CA SER A 101 -11.53 23.66 1.81
C SER A 101 -12.68 24.29 2.60
N PHE A 102 -13.76 23.53 2.82
CA PHE A 102 -14.88 23.98 3.66
C PHE A 102 -14.46 24.11 5.13
N LEU A 103 -13.72 23.15 5.67
CA LEU A 103 -13.17 23.21 7.03
C LEU A 103 -12.27 24.43 7.24
N ASP A 104 -11.40 24.76 6.28
CA ASP A 104 -10.54 25.93 6.39
C ASP A 104 -11.32 27.24 6.31
N THR A 105 -12.39 27.28 5.52
CA THR A 105 -13.34 28.40 5.48
C THR A 105 -14.01 28.59 6.85
N LEU A 106 -14.50 27.51 7.47
CA LEU A 106 -15.12 27.56 8.80
C LEU A 106 -14.14 28.01 9.89
N LYS A 107 -12.86 27.59 9.83
CA LYS A 107 -11.83 28.07 10.78
C LYS A 107 -11.55 29.55 10.61
N ASN A 108 -11.52 30.04 9.37
CA ASN A 108 -11.31 31.46 9.09
C ASN A 108 -12.51 32.30 9.53
N MET A 109 -13.73 31.80 9.36
CA MET A 109 -14.94 32.42 9.90
C MET A 109 -14.89 32.50 11.42
N ASP A 110 -14.59 31.41 12.12
CA ASP A 110 -14.47 31.40 13.58
C ASP A 110 -13.43 32.43 14.08
N LYS A 111 -12.25 32.49 13.44
CA LYS A 111 -11.24 33.53 13.74
C LYS A 111 -11.76 34.95 13.53
N TRP A 112 -12.45 35.20 12.42
CA TRP A 112 -12.99 36.52 12.11
C TRP A 112 -14.06 36.94 13.12
N LEU A 113 -14.97 36.04 13.50
CA LEU A 113 -16.02 36.31 14.47
C LEU A 113 -15.44 36.63 15.85
N ASN A 114 -14.43 35.86 16.30
CA ASN A 114 -13.72 36.12 17.55
C ASN A 114 -12.95 37.45 17.54
N GLY A 115 -12.53 37.94 16.36
CA GLY A 115 -11.82 39.22 16.20
C GLY A 115 -12.72 40.44 15.94
N ALA A 116 -14.01 40.26 15.63
CA ALA A 116 -14.90 41.34 15.20
C ALA A 116 -15.32 42.31 16.31
N GLY A 117 -15.09 41.97 17.59
CA GLY A 117 -15.31 42.87 18.74
C GLY A 117 -16.75 43.32 18.98
N ARG A 118 -17.74 42.74 18.28
CA ARG A 118 -19.16 43.05 18.42
C ARG A 118 -19.88 41.94 19.19
N PRO A 119 -20.88 42.27 20.03
CA PRO A 119 -21.70 41.26 20.67
C PRO A 119 -22.42 40.46 19.59
N MET A 120 -22.11 39.17 19.54
CA MET A 120 -22.72 38.20 18.64
C MET A 120 -23.62 37.26 19.43
N SER A 121 -24.72 36.83 18.82
CA SER A 121 -25.51 35.74 19.36
C SER A 121 -24.62 34.50 19.49
N GLU A 122 -24.59 33.89 20.68
CA GLU A 122 -23.81 32.67 20.96
C GLU A 122 -24.18 31.49 20.03
N THR A 123 -25.36 31.54 19.41
CA THR A 123 -25.84 30.56 18.43
C THR A 123 -24.96 30.48 17.18
N ILE A 124 -24.37 31.61 16.74
CA ILE A 124 -23.55 31.65 15.51
C ILE A 124 -22.18 30.98 15.72
N PRO A 125 -21.40 31.32 16.77
CA PRO A 125 -20.16 30.59 17.07
C PRO A 125 -20.38 29.11 17.33
N GLN A 126 -21.47 28.73 18.00
CA GLN A 126 -21.78 27.33 18.27
C GLN A 126 -22.07 26.55 16.99
N ALA A 127 -22.89 27.09 16.08
CA ALA A 127 -23.18 26.46 14.80
C ALA A 127 -21.92 26.24 13.95
N ILE A 128 -20.96 27.18 13.98
CA ILE A 128 -19.68 27.01 13.28
C ILE A 128 -18.84 25.88 13.87
N LYS A 129 -18.78 25.76 15.21
CA LYS A 129 -18.09 24.64 15.87
C LYS A 129 -18.73 23.30 15.56
N ASP A 130 -20.06 23.24 15.50
CA ASP A 130 -20.79 22.02 15.17
C ASP A 130 -20.50 21.59 13.72
N LEU A 131 -20.51 22.54 12.77
CA LEU A 131 -20.12 22.29 11.38
C LEU A 131 -18.65 21.86 11.26
N GLN A 132 -17.72 22.50 11.98
CA GLN A 132 -16.32 22.08 12.01
C GLN A 132 -16.18 20.64 12.52
N THR A 133 -16.92 20.28 13.57
CA THR A 133 -16.92 18.93 14.14
C THR A 133 -17.48 17.91 13.14
N PHE A 134 -18.59 18.23 12.50
CA PHE A 134 -19.22 17.38 11.50
C PHE A 134 -18.28 17.12 10.32
N PHE A 135 -17.78 18.17 9.65
CA PHE A 135 -16.92 18.01 8.48
C PHE A 135 -15.56 17.39 8.82
N SER A 136 -15.06 17.53 10.06
CA SER A 136 -13.85 16.83 10.49
C SER A 136 -14.08 15.32 10.60
N ARG A 137 -15.26 14.88 11.06
CA ARG A 137 -15.63 13.45 11.08
C ARG A 137 -15.78 12.90 9.67
N VAL A 138 -16.45 13.64 8.78
CA VAL A 138 -16.57 13.24 7.37
C VAL A 138 -15.18 13.15 6.72
N ALA A 139 -14.30 14.14 6.90
CA ALA A 139 -12.93 14.07 6.38
C ALA A 139 -12.14 12.86 6.93
N ASP A 140 -12.40 12.48 8.17
CA ASP A 140 -11.80 11.30 8.81
C ASP A 140 -12.30 9.98 8.21
N GLU A 141 -13.57 9.91 7.80
CA GLU A 141 -14.16 8.76 7.10
C GLU A 141 -13.62 8.62 5.67
N TYR A 142 -13.38 9.76 5.01
CA TYR A 142 -12.76 9.83 3.68
C TYR A 142 -11.24 9.65 3.69
N LYS A 143 -10.62 9.26 4.82
CA LYS A 143 -9.17 9.14 4.94
C LYS A 143 -8.60 8.14 3.92
N ILE A 144 -8.07 8.72 2.84
CA ILE A 144 -7.09 8.09 1.98
C ILE A 144 -5.89 7.75 2.88
N PRO A 145 -5.51 6.47 3.03
CA PRO A 145 -4.45 6.07 3.96
C PRO A 145 -3.19 6.89 3.69
N THR A 146 -2.64 7.52 4.73
CA THR A 146 -1.28 8.08 4.63
C THR A 146 -0.31 6.97 4.21
N ILE A 147 0.82 7.29 3.59
CA ILE A 147 1.83 6.26 3.23
C ILE A 147 2.22 5.40 4.44
N ALA A 148 2.25 5.99 5.64
CA ALA A 148 2.48 5.28 6.88
C ALA A 148 1.33 4.31 7.22
N GLN A 149 0.08 4.75 7.09
CA GLN A 149 -1.10 3.91 7.31
C GLN A 149 -1.22 2.79 6.26
N ALA A 150 -1.05 3.10 4.97
CA ALA A 150 -0.99 2.11 3.91
C ALA A 150 0.12 1.08 4.15
N GLY A 151 1.28 1.54 4.63
CA GLY A 151 2.40 0.66 4.97
C GLY A 151 2.18 -0.17 6.23
N LYS A 152 1.30 0.24 7.15
CA LYS A 152 0.87 -0.57 8.29
C LYS A 152 -0.15 -1.62 7.84
N ASN A 153 -1.21 -1.17 7.15
CA ASN A 153 -2.25 -2.04 6.59
C ASN A 153 -1.64 -3.15 5.70
N PHE A 154 -0.67 -2.81 4.85
CA PHE A 154 0.05 -3.79 4.04
C PHE A 154 0.67 -4.91 4.88
N VAL A 155 1.38 -4.55 5.96
CA VAL A 155 2.07 -5.54 6.81
C VAL A 155 1.05 -6.39 7.55
N ASP A 156 0.06 -5.76 8.17
CA ASP A 156 -0.92 -6.42 9.02
C ASP A 156 -1.80 -7.38 8.19
N THR A 157 -2.30 -6.93 7.04
CA THR A 157 -3.14 -7.74 6.14
C THR A 157 -2.35 -8.89 5.54
N LEU A 158 -1.15 -8.64 4.99
CA LEU A 158 -0.35 -9.69 4.36
C LEU A 158 0.12 -10.74 5.38
N PHE A 159 0.49 -10.31 6.59
CA PHE A 159 0.85 -11.22 7.67
C PHE A 159 -0.35 -12.07 8.10
N GLY A 160 -1.53 -11.48 8.25
CA GLY A 160 -2.77 -12.19 8.61
C GLY A 160 -3.16 -13.25 7.57
N LEU A 161 -3.12 -12.90 6.28
CA LEU A 161 -3.38 -13.82 5.17
C LEU A 161 -2.40 -15.01 5.19
N LEU A 162 -1.10 -14.74 5.35
CA LEU A 162 -0.07 -15.77 5.27
C LEU A 162 -0.02 -16.68 6.50
N VAL A 163 -0.29 -16.18 7.70
CA VAL A 163 -0.34 -17.02 8.91
C VAL A 163 -1.59 -17.90 8.95
N SER A 164 -2.69 -17.45 8.33
CA SER A 164 -3.94 -18.20 8.26
C SER A 164 -3.96 -19.24 7.13
N ALA A 165 -2.99 -19.18 6.21
CA ALA A 165 -2.89 -20.09 5.07
C ALA A 165 -2.37 -21.49 5.47
N PRO A 166 -2.79 -22.56 4.76
CA PRO A 166 -2.22 -23.89 4.91
C PRO A 166 -0.72 -23.92 4.56
N GLN A 167 0.13 -24.12 5.57
CA GLN A 167 1.59 -24.08 5.43
C GLN A 167 2.16 -25.37 4.84
N ASN A 168 3.16 -25.23 3.97
CA ASN A 168 3.98 -26.36 3.57
C ASN A 168 4.81 -26.86 4.76
N LYS A 169 4.53 -28.08 5.25
CA LYS A 169 5.25 -28.69 6.39
C LYS A 169 6.74 -28.92 6.13
N GLN A 170 7.18 -28.91 4.87
CA GLN A 170 8.60 -29.10 4.51
C GLN A 170 9.41 -27.79 4.51
N ASN A 171 8.76 -26.62 4.40
CA ASN A 171 9.40 -25.31 4.32
C ASN A 171 8.74 -24.30 5.29
N THR A 172 8.65 -24.65 6.57
CA THR A 172 8.08 -23.76 7.59
C THR A 172 9.00 -22.58 7.88
N ILE A 173 8.56 -21.37 7.49
CA ILE A 173 9.16 -20.10 7.93
C ILE A 173 8.60 -19.73 9.31
N SER A 174 9.45 -19.22 10.20
CA SER A 174 9.01 -18.72 11.51
C SER A 174 8.15 -17.45 11.35
N LYS A 175 7.22 -17.19 12.28
CA LYS A 175 6.42 -15.92 12.26
C LYS A 175 7.31 -14.67 12.26
N THR A 176 8.44 -14.74 12.96
CA THR A 176 9.42 -13.65 13.01
C THR A 176 10.07 -13.41 11.64
N ASP A 177 10.46 -14.48 10.95
CA ASP A 177 11.10 -14.36 9.65
C ASP A 177 10.08 -13.99 8.55
N LEU A 178 8.84 -14.48 8.65
CA LEU A 178 7.73 -14.02 7.82
C LEU A 178 7.54 -12.51 7.92
N LEU A 179 7.52 -11.96 9.14
CA LEU A 179 7.37 -10.53 9.34
C LEU A 179 8.54 -9.74 8.74
N LYS A 180 9.78 -10.26 8.88
CA LYS A 180 10.96 -9.64 8.25
C LYS A 180 10.86 -9.63 6.73
N GLU A 181 10.43 -10.73 6.12
CA GLU A 181 10.28 -10.83 4.66
C GLU A 181 9.18 -9.90 4.14
N ILE A 182 8.03 -9.81 4.83
CA ILE A 182 6.97 -8.85 4.50
C ILE A 182 7.48 -7.40 4.61
N GLN A 183 8.23 -7.07 5.65
CA GLN A 183 8.82 -5.74 5.79
C GLN A 183 9.87 -5.45 4.70
N ALA A 184 10.65 -6.44 4.31
CA ALA A 184 11.62 -6.31 3.22
C ALA A 184 10.91 -6.07 1.88
N LEU A 185 9.85 -6.84 1.57
CA LEU A 185 9.01 -6.65 0.39
C LEU A 185 8.38 -5.25 0.35
N LYS A 186 7.86 -4.77 1.48
CA LYS A 186 7.34 -3.40 1.62
C LYS A 186 8.38 -2.35 1.20
N VAL A 187 9.62 -2.49 1.69
CA VAL A 187 10.71 -1.59 1.34
C VAL A 187 11.03 -1.69 -0.15
N THR A 188 11.18 -2.90 -0.70
CA THR A 188 11.45 -3.12 -2.13
C THR A 188 10.40 -2.43 -3.00
N ILE A 189 9.09 -2.66 -2.76
CA ILE A 189 7.99 -2.01 -3.49
C ILE A 189 8.12 -0.48 -3.42
N ARG A 190 8.32 0.09 -2.23
CA ARG A 190 8.50 1.54 -2.08
C ARG A 190 9.71 2.08 -2.85
N THR A 191 10.82 1.32 -2.90
CA THR A 191 12.03 1.74 -3.63
C THR A 191 11.88 1.69 -5.16
N LEU A 192 10.95 0.89 -5.69
CA LEU A 192 10.62 0.91 -7.12
C LEU A 192 10.13 2.29 -7.56
N HIS A 193 9.39 2.97 -6.68
CA HIS A 193 8.80 4.28 -6.97
C HIS A 193 9.70 5.47 -6.59
N ASN A 194 10.69 5.25 -5.73
CA ASN A 194 11.60 6.31 -5.27
C ASN A 194 13.07 5.84 -5.25
N PRO A 195 13.84 6.04 -6.34
CA PRO A 195 15.24 5.64 -6.40
C PRO A 195 16.15 6.42 -5.44
N THR A 196 15.66 7.51 -4.82
CA THR A 196 16.42 8.28 -3.82
C THR A 196 16.77 7.43 -2.59
N PHE A 197 15.98 6.39 -2.28
CA PHE A 197 16.30 5.44 -1.22
C PHE A 197 17.58 4.62 -1.48
N LYS A 198 18.05 4.50 -2.74
CA LYS A 198 19.36 3.87 -3.03
C LYS A 198 20.56 4.72 -2.58
N LYS A 199 20.40 6.03 -2.31
CA LYS A 199 21.54 6.92 -2.04
C LYS A 199 22.12 6.87 -0.61
N ILE A 200 21.49 6.16 0.34
CA ILE A 200 21.95 6.22 1.74
C ILE A 200 23.05 5.17 2.07
N ARG A 201 23.35 4.20 1.19
CA ARG A 201 24.43 3.20 1.42
C ARG A 201 25.80 3.52 0.80
N LYS A 202 26.13 4.79 0.54
CA LYS A 202 27.50 5.21 0.17
C LYS A 202 28.01 6.37 1.02
N LYS A 203 28.18 6.15 2.32
CA LYS A 203 29.12 6.90 3.17
C LYS A 203 29.62 6.02 4.32
N GLN A 204 30.35 4.95 3.99
CA GLN A 204 31.33 4.36 4.91
C GLN A 204 32.54 3.95 4.07
N ASN A 205 33.42 4.92 3.86
CA ASN A 205 34.88 4.79 3.79
C ASN A 205 35.44 6.16 3.36
N PRO A 206 35.82 7.03 4.31
CA PRO A 206 36.87 7.99 4.06
C PRO A 206 38.17 7.21 3.80
N LYS A 207 38.96 7.69 2.85
CA LYS A 207 40.33 7.23 2.62
C LYS A 207 41.18 7.35 3.87
#